data_AF-A0A976KV67-F1
#
_entry.id   AF-A0A976KV67-F1
#
_cell.length_a   1.000
_cell.length_b   1.000
_cell.length_c   1.000
_cell.angle_alpha   90.00
_cell.angle_beta   90.00
_cell.angle_gamma   90.00
#
_symmetry.space_group_name_H-M   'P 1'
#
loop_
_entity.id
_entity.type
_entity.pdbx_description
1 polymer ?
#
loop_
_entity_poly.entity_id
_entity_poly.type
_entity_poly.pdbx_seq_one_letter_code
_entity_poly.pdbx_strand_id
1 'polypeptide(L)'
;MRSFRPAGPFVFTHGLVLALSLACAHSPRRSQVPAAPNWIDGSLAAVAIDPEQQQLAALANDPSAAAQLARLDRLLDLFDAARFGDDPAPRRALWSALGDTPISRGPQGTQAALTALMEQAWRVEDQHDLSGDAAKFLADLIMLVSVDLHHPQDTEDLRIRADAYRDLAQHGHPRIADNARWRLFDHVYHVLDATSEARPARRREIVAHILYTSQSDIAAYLVPGPSGHRKDLPTASQLVGELDGQRRSLVQIERWRALVERRADHDRDLVETALAALPAPRTTHWAVPMVPTGSGRPDPLAPVVLAGPQHVIIEPRTPTERQVSYASEDLAELLRAQMTRDGRGRLLLAAAPDLPTENLSAVLDATDKAAASTLDLAVLEPAGSADGARRVTVLPVQLYRPDDSLAARPFTASRLHVHLDRASASLWADGRLVPAPAGLVARVDLARSAYPHERVLTLSLGNSVGVSDLVEHLVPLIGGTSPRFSAIAWIPQAPPPPDASQSAEDIIERRLATLSAAGSPRLDQPYPLREQDQATLTAFGEQVHQCSAELEDARAARRCIVEVEFANGVLQDVEVRARPAGRAARLAMQSCVFDVGATLRFRDHRDRFSVRIHLGDAP
;
A
#
# COMPACT_ATOMS: atom_id res chain seq x y z
N MET A 1 -58.70 1.55 -23.39
CA MET A 1 -60.06 1.91 -22.94
C MET A 1 -59.95 2.61 -21.58
N ARG A 2 -60.47 3.84 -21.52
CA ARG A 2 -60.93 4.64 -20.35
C ARG A 2 -59.95 4.98 -19.21
N SER A 3 -59.67 6.28 -19.16
CA SER A 3 -59.29 7.10 -18.02
C SER A 3 -60.35 7.06 -16.89
N PHE A 4 -59.92 7.23 -15.64
CA PHE A 4 -60.67 7.93 -14.59
C PHE A 4 -59.72 8.45 -13.48
N ARG A 5 -59.71 9.77 -13.30
CA ARG A 5 -59.43 10.55 -12.07
C ARG A 5 -60.78 11.14 -11.62
N PRO A 6 -60.94 11.88 -10.50
CA PRO A 6 -60.30 11.88 -9.17
C PRO A 6 -61.34 11.97 -8.01
N ALA A 7 -60.91 12.00 -6.75
CA ALA A 7 -61.62 12.66 -5.63
C ALA A 7 -60.63 12.99 -4.49
N GLY A 8 -60.58 14.27 -4.07
CA GLY A 8 -60.07 14.68 -2.74
C GLY A 8 -61.24 14.74 -1.74
N PRO A 9 -61.27 15.66 -0.76
CA PRO A 9 -60.21 16.23 0.09
C PRO A 9 -60.53 16.01 1.60
N PHE A 10 -59.62 16.33 2.52
CA PHE A 10 -59.97 16.65 3.90
C PHE A 10 -59.15 17.84 4.42
N VAL A 11 -59.89 18.77 5.03
CA VAL A 11 -59.52 20.05 5.62
C VAL A 11 -59.79 19.96 7.12
N PHE A 12 -58.88 20.44 7.97
CA PHE A 12 -59.13 21.09 9.27
C PHE A 12 -57.83 21.84 9.65
N THR A 13 -57.65 23.13 9.38
CA THR A 13 -58.04 24.36 10.09
C THR A 13 -57.53 24.55 11.54
N HIS A 14 -56.60 25.52 11.65
CA HIS A 14 -56.61 26.74 12.49
C HIS A 14 -55.84 26.87 13.83
N GLY A 15 -55.02 27.93 13.84
CA GLY A 15 -54.46 28.74 14.94
C GLY A 15 -53.16 29.40 14.45
N LEU A 16 -53.07 30.61 13.85
CA LEU A 16 -53.52 31.99 14.23
C LEU A 16 -53.04 32.33 15.66
N VAL A 17 -52.24 33.36 16.02
CA VAL A 17 -52.02 34.78 15.63
C VAL A 17 -50.69 35.20 16.33
N LEU A 18 -49.65 35.76 15.69
CA LEU A 18 -49.39 37.18 15.31
C LEU A 18 -48.88 38.11 16.45
N ALA A 19 -47.91 38.95 16.07
CA ALA A 19 -47.31 40.13 16.73
C ALA A 19 -46.10 39.84 17.65
N LEU A 20 -44.89 40.36 17.41
CA LEU A 20 -44.53 41.75 17.12
C LEU A 20 -43.32 41.88 16.18
N SER A 21 -43.51 42.65 15.12
CA SER A 21 -42.45 43.38 14.42
C SER A 21 -42.49 44.84 14.87
N LEU A 22 -41.34 45.42 15.25
CA LEU A 22 -40.94 46.81 14.96
C LEU A 22 -39.56 47.17 15.54
N ALA A 23 -38.72 47.74 14.66
CA ALA A 23 -37.48 48.51 14.87
C ALA A 23 -36.26 47.73 15.43
N CYS A 24 -35.11 47.67 14.75
CA CYS A 24 -34.41 48.78 14.12
C CYS A 24 -34.01 48.52 12.66
N ALA A 25 -34.24 49.54 11.84
CA ALA A 25 -33.60 49.74 10.56
C ALA A 25 -32.08 49.63 10.68
N HIS A 26 -31.52 48.51 10.22
CA HIS A 26 -30.13 48.47 9.78
C HIS A 26 -30.14 48.77 8.28
N SER A 27 -29.54 49.90 7.91
CA SER A 27 -29.19 50.21 6.53
C SER A 27 -28.68 48.95 5.82
N PRO A 28 -29.03 48.69 4.56
CA PRO A 28 -28.25 47.78 3.75
C PRO A 28 -26.86 48.40 3.67
N ARG A 29 -25.95 47.95 4.55
CA ARG A 29 -24.52 48.14 4.37
C ARG A 29 -24.30 47.54 2.98
N ARG A 30 -24.09 48.40 1.99
CA ARG A 30 -23.57 48.00 0.69
C ARG A 30 -22.39 47.11 1.06
N SER A 31 -22.54 45.80 0.93
CA SER A 31 -21.42 44.88 1.03
C SER A 31 -20.50 45.34 -0.08
N GLN A 32 -19.54 46.20 0.27
CA GLN A 32 -18.40 46.47 -0.58
C GLN A 32 -17.78 45.10 -0.71
N VAL A 33 -17.98 44.50 -1.89
CA VAL A 33 -17.20 43.34 -2.31
C VAL A 33 -15.76 43.73 -2.00
N PRO A 34 -15.06 43.02 -1.11
CA PRO A 34 -13.69 43.35 -0.77
C PRO A 34 -12.90 43.49 -2.06
N ALA A 35 -12.14 44.57 -2.20
CA ALA A 35 -11.23 44.70 -3.33
C ALA A 35 -10.34 43.46 -3.39
N ALA A 36 -10.10 42.94 -4.60
CA ALA A 36 -9.23 41.78 -4.77
C ALA A 36 -7.86 42.05 -4.12
N PRO A 37 -7.25 41.08 -3.44
CA PRO A 37 -5.94 41.26 -2.83
C PRO A 37 -4.90 41.68 -3.88
N ASN A 38 -4.05 42.64 -3.52
CA ASN A 38 -2.89 43.00 -4.33
C ASN A 38 -1.79 41.96 -4.11
N TRP A 39 -1.88 40.83 -4.80
CA TRP A 39 -0.93 39.72 -4.71
C TRP A 39 0.51 40.16 -5.03
N ILE A 40 1.50 39.51 -4.40
CA ILE A 40 2.92 39.81 -4.59
C ILE A 40 3.55 38.78 -5.53
N ASP A 41 3.74 39.16 -6.79
CA ASP A 41 4.33 38.30 -7.83
C ASP A 41 5.86 38.44 -7.99
N GLY A 42 6.52 39.09 -7.02
CA GLY A 42 7.97 39.28 -7.03
C GLY A 42 8.73 37.94 -6.95
N SER A 43 9.86 37.85 -7.66
CA SER A 43 10.76 36.68 -7.62
C SER A 43 11.11 36.27 -6.19
N LEU A 44 11.12 34.96 -5.93
CA LEU A 44 11.54 34.37 -4.66
C LEU A 44 13.03 33.98 -4.64
N ALA A 45 13.74 34.14 -5.76
CA ALA A 45 15.18 33.92 -5.83
C ALA A 45 15.93 35.23 -5.50
N ALA A 46 16.91 35.16 -4.59
CA ALA A 46 17.69 36.32 -4.15
C ALA A 46 16.82 37.47 -3.62
N VAL A 47 15.85 37.15 -2.77
CA VAL A 47 14.99 38.13 -2.08
C VAL A 47 15.87 39.18 -1.37
N ALA A 48 15.67 40.45 -1.73
CA ALA A 48 16.28 41.56 -1.01
C ALA A 48 15.57 41.69 0.34
N ILE A 49 16.27 41.35 1.43
CA ILE A 49 15.68 41.20 2.76
C ILE A 49 15.02 42.51 3.23
N ASP A 50 15.69 43.65 3.10
CA ASP A 50 15.17 44.92 3.65
C ASP A 50 13.90 45.40 2.91
N PRO A 51 13.84 45.44 1.57
CA PRO A 51 12.60 45.77 0.85
C PRO A 51 11.45 44.81 1.15
N GLU A 52 11.71 43.50 1.18
CA GLU A 52 10.71 42.47 1.45
C GLU A 52 10.13 42.63 2.87
N GLN A 53 10.99 42.85 3.86
CA GLN A 53 10.59 43.08 5.24
C GLN A 53 9.74 44.35 5.38
N GLN A 54 10.12 45.44 4.70
CA GLN A 54 9.35 46.69 4.71
C GLN A 54 7.96 46.49 4.11
N GLN A 55 7.85 45.73 3.01
CA GLN A 55 6.58 45.43 2.36
C GLN A 55 5.68 44.56 3.25
N LEU A 56 6.21 43.49 3.84
CA LEU A 56 5.44 42.60 4.73
C LEU A 56 5.01 43.30 6.03
N ALA A 57 5.84 44.20 6.56
CA ALA A 57 5.48 45.03 7.70
C ALA A 57 4.39 46.05 7.35
N ALA A 58 4.44 46.65 6.16
CA ALA A 58 3.38 47.54 5.69
C ALA A 58 2.03 46.82 5.57
N LEU A 59 2.02 45.60 5.01
CA LEU A 59 0.81 44.77 4.93
C LEU A 59 0.31 44.32 6.30
N ALA A 60 1.20 43.99 7.24
CA ALA A 60 0.82 43.61 8.60
C ALA A 60 0.08 44.74 9.34
N ASN A 61 0.46 45.99 9.09
CA ASN A 61 -0.13 47.18 9.71
C ASN A 61 -1.43 47.65 9.05
N ASP A 62 -1.79 47.12 7.88
CA ASP A 62 -3.05 47.42 7.21
C ASP A 62 -4.14 46.44 7.68
N PRO A 63 -5.20 46.90 8.36
CA PRO A 63 -6.23 46.03 8.91
C PRO A 63 -7.23 45.52 7.86
N SER A 64 -7.03 45.82 6.57
CA SER A 64 -7.92 45.32 5.51
C SER A 64 -7.70 43.84 5.23
N ALA A 65 -8.80 43.12 4.97
CA ALA A 65 -8.75 41.71 4.57
C ALA A 65 -7.82 41.49 3.37
N ALA A 66 -7.86 42.39 2.38
CA ALA A 66 -7.02 42.31 1.18
C ALA A 66 -5.52 42.34 1.50
N ALA A 67 -5.09 43.21 2.42
CA ALA A 67 -3.68 43.30 2.81
C ALA A 67 -3.24 42.08 3.63
N GLN A 68 -4.08 41.59 4.54
CA GLN A 68 -3.79 40.41 5.36
C GLN A 68 -3.70 39.13 4.53
N LEU A 69 -4.59 38.97 3.53
CA LEU A 69 -4.55 37.83 2.60
C LEU A 69 -3.31 37.88 1.69
N ALA A 70 -2.95 39.07 1.17
CA ALA A 70 -1.72 39.24 0.39
C ALA A 70 -0.46 38.94 1.22
N ARG A 71 -0.46 39.27 2.51
CA ARG A 71 0.61 38.91 3.43
C ARG A 71 0.69 37.39 3.65
N LEU A 72 -0.44 36.73 3.86
CA LEU A 72 -0.49 35.26 4.04
C LEU A 72 0.03 34.51 2.80
N ASP A 73 -0.40 34.93 1.61
CA ASP A 73 0.09 34.42 0.32
C ASP A 73 1.62 34.51 0.24
N ARG A 74 2.17 35.69 0.52
CA ARG A 74 3.61 35.91 0.44
C ARG A 74 4.40 35.15 1.51
N LEU A 75 3.87 35.00 2.73
CA LEU A 75 4.52 34.21 3.77
C LEU A 75 4.55 32.71 3.42
N LEU A 76 3.48 32.19 2.82
CA LEU A 76 3.45 30.81 2.34
C LEU A 76 4.48 30.61 1.21
N ASP A 77 4.57 31.55 0.28
CA ASP A 77 5.58 31.55 -0.78
C ASP A 77 7.02 31.59 -0.24
N LEU A 78 7.29 32.43 0.77
CA LEU A 78 8.59 32.50 1.44
C LEU A 78 8.91 31.23 2.22
N PHE A 79 7.90 30.61 2.85
CA PHE A 79 8.03 29.32 3.52
C PHE A 79 8.45 28.22 2.54
N ASP A 80 7.78 28.13 1.40
CA ASP A 80 8.10 27.15 0.37
C ASP A 80 9.46 27.43 -0.28
N ALA A 81 9.78 28.68 -0.60
CA ALA A 81 11.10 29.04 -1.10
C ALA A 81 12.23 28.74 -0.09
N ALA A 82 11.98 28.94 1.21
CA ALA A 82 12.91 28.61 2.28
C ALA A 82 13.09 27.11 2.50
N ARG A 83 12.04 26.33 2.22
CA ARG A 83 12.04 24.87 2.33
C ARG A 83 12.70 24.21 1.12
N PHE A 84 12.40 24.71 -0.08
CA PHE A 84 12.74 24.05 -1.34
C PHE A 84 13.99 24.61 -2.02
N GLY A 85 14.49 25.77 -1.59
CA GLY A 85 15.69 26.38 -2.10
C GLY A 85 16.84 26.38 -1.10
N ASP A 86 18.07 26.43 -1.62
CA ASP A 86 19.28 26.56 -0.79
C ASP A 86 19.57 28.00 -0.36
N ASP A 87 18.85 28.98 -0.92
CA ASP A 87 19.02 30.40 -0.63
C ASP A 87 18.60 30.70 0.82
N PRO A 88 19.50 31.21 1.67
CA PRO A 88 19.12 31.60 3.03
C PRO A 88 18.22 32.83 3.08
N ALA A 89 18.10 33.63 2.02
CA ALA A 89 17.36 34.90 2.04
C ALA A 89 15.84 34.74 2.26
N PRO A 90 15.10 33.88 1.54
CA PRO A 90 13.68 33.65 1.80
C PRO A 90 13.39 33.23 3.25
N ARG A 91 14.24 32.36 3.81
CA ARG A 91 14.12 31.93 5.22
C ARG A 91 14.30 33.10 6.19
N ARG A 92 15.29 33.97 5.97
CA ARG A 92 15.51 35.15 6.83
C ARG A 92 14.34 36.13 6.72
N ALA A 93 13.83 36.36 5.51
CA ALA A 93 12.67 37.21 5.29
C ALA A 93 11.41 36.66 5.99
N LEU A 94 11.16 35.35 5.87
CA LEU A 94 10.06 34.66 6.56
C LEU A 94 10.10 34.89 8.07
N TRP A 95 11.21 34.54 8.73
CA TRP A 95 11.32 34.64 10.19
C TRP A 95 11.25 36.10 10.67
N SER A 96 11.88 37.02 9.94
CA SER A 96 11.75 38.46 10.21
C SER A 96 10.30 38.93 10.16
N ALA A 97 9.51 38.45 9.19
CA ALA A 97 8.11 38.81 9.03
C ALA A 97 7.14 38.10 9.99
N LEU A 98 7.52 36.95 10.54
CA LEU A 98 6.79 36.24 11.60
C LEU A 98 7.05 36.83 13.00
N GLY A 99 8.10 37.64 13.15
CA GLY A 99 8.42 38.33 14.41
C GLY A 99 9.35 37.54 15.35
N ASP A 100 9.91 36.44 14.88
CA ASP A 100 10.76 35.53 15.66
C ASP A 100 12.20 35.45 15.12
N THR A 101 13.15 35.16 16.01
CA THR A 101 14.50 34.69 15.61
C THR A 101 14.40 33.34 14.90
N PRO A 102 15.17 33.06 13.82
CA PRO A 102 15.07 31.82 13.08
C PRO A 102 15.28 30.59 13.97
N ILE A 103 14.17 29.92 14.33
CA ILE A 103 14.18 28.75 15.21
C ILE A 103 14.64 27.55 14.37
N SER A 104 15.95 27.38 14.25
CA SER A 104 16.61 26.19 13.70
C SER A 104 16.29 25.83 12.23
N ARG A 105 17.03 24.88 11.66
CA ARG A 105 16.69 24.20 10.40
C ARG A 105 15.98 22.88 10.72
N GLY A 106 15.19 22.38 9.77
CA GLY A 106 14.60 21.04 9.84
C GLY A 106 13.18 21.00 10.43
N PRO A 107 12.75 19.84 10.97
CA PRO A 107 11.36 19.59 11.36
C PRO A 107 10.76 20.62 12.33
N GLN A 108 11.51 21.03 13.36
CA GLN A 108 11.03 21.97 14.37
C GLN A 108 10.78 23.37 13.79
N GLY A 109 11.70 23.87 12.96
CA GLY A 109 11.51 25.15 12.26
C GLY A 109 10.34 25.12 11.28
N THR A 110 10.11 23.98 10.63
CA THR A 110 8.96 23.76 9.73
C THR A 110 7.64 23.84 10.53
N GLN A 111 7.56 23.11 11.64
CA GLN A 111 6.37 23.09 12.50
C GLN A 111 6.05 24.48 13.08
N ALA A 112 7.06 25.21 13.55
CA ALA A 112 6.88 26.55 14.10
C ALA A 112 6.37 27.54 13.03
N ALA A 113 6.94 27.53 11.81
CA ALA A 113 6.48 28.37 10.72
C ALA A 113 5.04 28.05 10.29
N LEU A 114 4.68 26.76 10.17
CA LEU A 114 3.32 26.34 9.83
C LEU A 114 2.30 26.70 10.93
N THR A 115 2.69 26.58 12.20
CA THR A 115 1.85 26.99 13.33
C THR A 115 1.56 28.49 13.27
N ALA A 116 2.59 29.31 13.04
CA ALA A 116 2.44 30.75 12.91
C ALA A 116 1.59 31.16 11.69
N LEU A 117 1.74 30.47 10.55
CA LEU A 117 0.90 30.65 9.36
C LEU A 117 -0.57 30.31 9.67
N MET A 118 -0.83 29.20 10.37
CA MET A 118 -2.18 28.77 10.74
C MET A 118 -2.85 29.77 11.69
N GLU A 119 -2.13 30.22 12.72
CA GLU A 119 -2.64 31.23 13.67
C GLU A 119 -3.02 32.54 12.97
N GLN A 120 -2.24 32.95 11.97
CA GLN A 120 -2.56 34.14 11.17
C GLN A 120 -3.76 33.88 10.25
N ALA A 121 -3.88 32.70 9.65
CA ALA A 121 -5.03 32.34 8.82
C ALA A 121 -6.35 32.37 9.61
N TRP A 122 -6.39 31.74 10.79
CA TRP A 122 -7.57 31.80 11.67
C TRP A 122 -7.89 33.21 12.15
N ARG A 123 -6.87 34.03 12.43
CA ARG A 123 -7.09 35.43 12.78
C ARG A 123 -7.79 36.20 11.66
N VAL A 124 -7.41 35.96 10.41
CA VAL A 124 -8.04 36.59 9.24
C VAL A 124 -9.47 36.08 9.05
N GLU A 125 -9.70 34.78 9.26
CA GLU A 125 -11.04 34.17 9.22
C GLU A 125 -11.98 34.78 10.27
N ASP A 126 -11.50 34.95 11.51
CA ASP A 126 -12.28 35.49 12.62
C ASP A 126 -12.58 36.99 12.50
N GLN A 127 -11.65 37.76 11.93
CA GLN A 127 -11.72 39.23 11.88
C GLN A 127 -12.48 39.77 10.66
N HIS A 128 -12.69 38.94 9.63
CA HIS A 128 -13.23 39.40 8.36
C HIS A 128 -14.33 38.48 7.83
N ASP A 129 -15.44 39.08 7.39
CA ASP A 129 -16.49 38.39 6.66
C ASP A 129 -16.07 38.22 5.18
N LEU A 130 -15.42 37.10 4.88
CA LEU A 130 -14.88 36.80 3.55
C LEU A 130 -15.94 36.13 2.67
N SER A 131 -15.91 36.44 1.38
CA SER A 131 -16.77 35.80 0.38
C SER A 131 -16.05 35.58 -0.94
N GLY A 132 -16.57 34.67 -1.75
CA GLY A 132 -16.06 34.39 -3.10
C GLY A 132 -14.60 33.95 -3.10
N ASP A 133 -13.78 34.65 -3.90
CA ASP A 133 -12.38 34.32 -4.14
C ASP A 133 -11.51 34.36 -2.87
N ALA A 134 -11.73 35.37 -2.02
CA ALA A 134 -10.99 35.54 -0.76
C ALA A 134 -11.27 34.42 0.25
N ALA A 135 -12.55 34.01 0.37
CA ALA A 135 -12.93 32.89 1.23
C ALA A 135 -12.35 31.57 0.71
N LYS A 136 -12.36 31.37 -0.61
CA LYS A 136 -11.76 30.18 -1.24
C LYS A 136 -10.25 30.12 -1.01
N PHE A 137 -9.53 31.23 -1.22
CA PHE A 137 -8.08 31.29 -0.94
C PHE A 137 -7.78 30.89 0.50
N LEU A 138 -8.49 31.46 1.48
CA LEU A 138 -8.22 31.19 2.88
C LEU A 138 -8.54 29.75 3.27
N ALA A 139 -9.67 29.22 2.81
CA ALA A 139 -10.05 27.82 3.05
C ALA A 139 -9.01 26.84 2.45
N ASP A 140 -8.57 27.09 1.22
CA ASP A 140 -7.57 26.25 0.55
C ASP A 140 -6.19 26.36 1.24
N LEU A 141 -5.80 27.55 1.73
CA LEU A 141 -4.59 27.75 2.53
C LEU A 141 -4.65 26.97 3.85
N ILE A 142 -5.75 27.08 4.59
CA ILE A 142 -5.96 26.35 5.84
C ILE A 142 -5.87 24.84 5.58
N MET A 143 -6.49 24.35 4.51
CA MET A 143 -6.39 22.94 4.13
C MET A 143 -4.94 22.54 3.86
N LEU A 144 -4.20 23.30 3.03
CA LEU A 144 -2.80 23.01 2.71
C LEU A 144 -1.92 22.95 3.97
N VAL A 145 -2.00 23.98 4.83
CA VAL A 145 -1.18 24.08 6.05
C VAL A 145 -1.59 23.01 7.06
N SER A 146 -2.87 22.66 7.17
CA SER A 146 -3.35 21.59 8.06
C SER A 146 -2.78 20.22 7.71
N VAL A 147 -2.68 19.92 6.41
CA VAL A 147 -2.07 18.70 5.88
C VAL A 147 -0.57 18.66 6.19
N ASP A 148 0.09 19.82 6.18
CA ASP A 148 1.53 19.95 6.46
C ASP A 148 1.90 19.94 7.95
N LEU A 149 0.98 20.31 8.86
CA LEU A 149 1.25 20.52 10.29
C LEU A 149 1.74 19.27 11.04
N HIS A 150 1.33 18.09 10.58
CA HIS A 150 1.70 16.83 11.22
C HIS A 150 2.83 16.16 10.43
N HIS A 151 3.62 15.28 11.04
CA HIS A 151 4.44 14.33 10.27
C HIS A 151 3.60 13.10 9.92
N PRO A 152 3.71 12.56 8.68
CA PRO A 152 3.00 11.36 8.30
C PRO A 152 3.51 10.18 9.14
N GLN A 153 2.61 9.39 9.72
CA GLN A 153 2.97 8.25 10.58
C GLN A 153 3.07 6.95 9.80
N ASP A 154 2.34 6.84 8.69
CA ASP A 154 2.32 5.66 7.84
C ASP A 154 2.08 5.97 6.35
N THR A 155 1.99 4.92 5.54
CA THR A 155 1.75 5.01 4.09
C THR A 155 0.37 5.55 3.75
N GLU A 156 -0.64 5.33 4.60
CA GLU A 156 -2.01 5.81 4.39
C GLU A 156 -2.09 7.31 4.62
N ASP A 157 -1.41 7.82 5.65
CA ASP A 157 -1.23 9.26 5.86
C ASP A 157 -0.59 9.91 4.63
N LEU A 158 0.50 9.34 4.10
CA LEU A 158 1.16 9.85 2.90
C LEU A 158 0.22 9.88 1.69
N ARG A 159 -0.62 8.86 1.53
CA ARG A 159 -1.65 8.79 0.47
C ARG A 159 -2.67 9.92 0.61
N ILE A 160 -3.21 10.11 1.82
CA ILE A 160 -4.19 11.17 2.11
C ILE A 160 -3.61 12.56 1.82
N ARG A 161 -2.33 12.79 2.15
CA ARG A 161 -1.67 14.07 1.83
C ARG A 161 -1.51 14.29 0.33
N ALA A 162 -1.02 13.29 -0.39
CA ALA A 162 -0.87 13.36 -1.84
C ALA A 162 -2.23 13.63 -2.52
N ASP A 163 -3.29 12.99 -2.03
CA ASP A 163 -4.66 13.23 -2.49
C ASP A 163 -5.09 14.69 -2.25
N ALA A 164 -4.84 15.24 -1.05
CA ALA A 164 -5.17 16.63 -0.73
C ALA A 164 -4.38 17.65 -1.57
N TYR A 165 -3.08 17.45 -1.75
CA TYR A 165 -2.27 18.33 -2.61
C TYR A 165 -2.72 18.27 -4.06
N ARG A 166 -3.09 17.09 -4.57
CA ARG A 166 -3.60 16.96 -5.94
C ARG A 166 -4.94 17.67 -6.11
N ASP A 167 -5.85 17.55 -5.15
CA ASP A 167 -7.12 18.26 -5.19
C ASP A 167 -6.90 19.78 -5.20
N LEU A 168 -6.01 20.30 -4.36
CA LEU A 168 -5.62 21.71 -4.36
C LEU A 168 -4.97 22.15 -5.68
N ALA A 169 -4.07 21.34 -6.23
CA ALA A 169 -3.38 21.66 -7.48
C ALA A 169 -4.34 21.69 -8.69
N GLN A 170 -5.46 20.97 -8.64
CA GLN A 170 -6.45 20.86 -9.73
C GLN A 170 -7.64 21.81 -9.55
N HIS A 171 -8.17 21.92 -8.33
CA HIS A 171 -9.44 22.59 -8.02
C HIS A 171 -9.30 23.72 -6.99
N GLY A 172 -8.10 23.90 -6.41
CA GLY A 172 -7.80 24.95 -5.46
C GLY A 172 -7.75 26.35 -6.08
N HIS A 173 -7.67 27.36 -5.23
CA HIS A 173 -7.41 28.74 -5.62
C HIS A 173 -6.05 28.79 -6.35
N PRO A 174 -5.92 29.56 -7.46
CA PRO A 174 -4.71 29.54 -8.28
C PRO A 174 -3.41 29.75 -7.51
N ARG A 175 -3.41 30.63 -6.50
CA ARG A 175 -2.26 30.87 -5.63
C ARG A 175 -1.84 29.62 -4.85
N ILE A 176 -2.79 28.99 -4.15
CA ILE A 176 -2.56 27.79 -3.34
C ILE A 176 -2.26 26.57 -4.22
N ALA A 177 -2.87 26.51 -5.40
CA ALA A 177 -2.57 25.46 -6.37
C ALA A 177 -1.08 25.43 -6.73
N ASP A 178 -0.41 26.58 -6.82
CA ASP A 178 1.03 26.64 -7.09
C ASP A 178 1.86 26.06 -5.94
N ASN A 179 1.54 26.40 -4.69
CA ASN A 179 2.21 25.83 -3.50
C ASN A 179 1.93 24.32 -3.37
N ALA A 180 0.71 23.87 -3.70
CA ALA A 180 0.37 22.45 -3.74
C ALA A 180 1.17 21.70 -4.82
N ARG A 181 1.41 22.31 -5.99
CA ARG A 181 2.31 21.74 -7.02
C ARG A 181 3.74 21.63 -6.52
N TRP A 182 4.22 22.59 -5.74
CA TRP A 182 5.52 22.47 -5.06
C TRP A 182 5.55 21.30 -4.07
N ARG A 183 4.49 21.08 -3.27
CA ARG A 183 4.40 19.91 -2.39
C ARG A 183 4.46 18.59 -3.15
N LEU A 184 3.71 18.48 -4.25
CA LEU A 184 3.72 17.28 -5.10
C LEU A 184 5.09 17.07 -5.75
N PHE A 185 5.68 18.13 -6.28
CA PHE A 185 7.01 18.10 -6.89
C PHE A 185 8.06 17.63 -5.88
N ASP A 186 8.12 18.26 -4.70
CA ASP A 186 9.07 17.92 -3.64
C ASP A 186 8.86 16.53 -3.05
N HIS A 187 7.60 16.09 -2.90
CA HIS A 187 7.27 14.73 -2.46
C HIS A 187 7.94 13.68 -3.36
N VAL A 188 7.85 13.85 -4.68
CA VAL A 188 8.50 12.94 -5.62
C VAL A 188 10.02 13.01 -5.49
N TYR A 189 10.61 14.20 -5.37
CA TYR A 189 12.06 14.33 -5.22
C TYR A 189 12.59 13.64 -3.97
N HIS A 190 11.95 13.81 -2.82
CA HIS A 190 12.32 13.07 -1.61
C HIS A 190 12.18 11.56 -1.76
N VAL A 191 11.16 11.10 -2.49
CA VAL A 191 10.96 9.68 -2.81
C VAL A 191 12.08 9.17 -3.75
N LEU A 192 12.47 9.95 -4.75
CA LEU A 192 13.58 9.62 -5.67
C LEU A 192 14.94 9.61 -4.96
N ASP A 193 15.19 10.55 -4.05
CA ASP A 193 16.41 10.60 -3.24
C ASP A 193 16.56 9.34 -2.39
N ALA A 194 15.50 9.00 -1.64
CA ALA A 194 15.43 7.76 -0.87
C ALA A 194 15.54 6.48 -1.74
N THR A 195 15.22 6.57 -3.04
CA THR A 195 15.37 5.43 -3.99
C THR A 195 16.81 5.05 -4.21
N SER A 196 17.69 6.03 -4.31
CA SER A 196 19.12 5.80 -4.58
C SER A 196 19.77 4.95 -3.48
N GLU A 197 19.27 5.07 -2.24
CA GLU A 197 19.74 4.33 -1.07
C GLU A 197 18.92 3.07 -0.76
N ALA A 198 17.75 2.90 -1.40
CA ALA A 198 16.83 1.81 -1.11
C ALA A 198 17.26 0.46 -1.72
N ARG A 199 17.10 -0.61 -0.92
CA ARG A 199 17.22 -2.01 -1.38
C ARG A 199 16.20 -2.30 -2.50
N PRO A 200 16.52 -3.17 -3.49
CA PRO A 200 15.64 -3.49 -4.62
C PRO A 200 14.19 -3.83 -4.22
N ALA A 201 14.00 -4.63 -3.18
CA ALA A 201 12.67 -5.03 -2.70
C ALA A 201 11.75 -3.85 -2.33
N ARG A 202 12.31 -2.72 -1.90
CA ARG A 202 11.57 -1.51 -1.50
C ARG A 202 11.32 -0.54 -2.65
N ARG A 203 11.94 -0.73 -3.82
CA ARG A 203 11.80 0.18 -4.97
C ARG A 203 10.41 0.13 -5.60
N ARG A 204 9.63 -0.93 -5.35
CA ARG A 204 8.19 -0.97 -5.73
C ARG A 204 7.32 -0.05 -4.87
N GLU A 205 7.64 0.11 -3.59
CA GLU A 205 6.94 1.05 -2.69
C GLU A 205 7.12 2.49 -3.21
N ILE A 206 8.30 2.78 -3.76
CA ILE A 206 8.65 4.08 -4.34
C ILE A 206 7.82 4.39 -5.58
N VAL A 207 7.65 3.43 -6.49
CA VAL A 207 6.78 3.61 -7.66
C VAL A 207 5.35 3.92 -7.24
N ALA A 208 4.86 3.30 -6.16
CA ALA A 208 3.53 3.59 -5.61
C ALA A 208 3.43 5.05 -5.12
N HIS A 209 4.44 5.54 -4.38
CA HIS A 209 4.48 6.93 -3.92
C HIS A 209 4.52 7.95 -5.07
N ILE A 210 5.29 7.68 -6.13
CA ILE A 210 5.31 8.53 -7.32
C ILE A 210 3.93 8.53 -7.99
N LEU A 211 3.31 7.35 -8.16
CA LEU A 211 1.99 7.22 -8.76
C LEU A 211 0.90 7.96 -7.98
N TYR A 212 0.97 7.98 -6.64
CA TYR A 212 0.00 8.72 -5.82
C TYR A 212 0.01 10.22 -6.09
N THR A 213 1.09 10.78 -6.63
CA THR A 213 1.13 12.21 -6.98
C THR A 213 0.26 12.56 -8.18
N SER A 214 -0.11 11.57 -9.02
CA SER A 214 -0.96 11.79 -10.19
C SER A 214 -2.26 10.99 -10.20
N GLN A 215 -2.37 9.90 -9.43
CA GLN A 215 -3.52 8.98 -9.43
C GLN A 215 -3.99 8.67 -7.99
N SER A 216 -5.31 8.70 -7.76
CA SER A 216 -5.92 8.39 -6.46
C SER A 216 -6.00 6.88 -6.19
N ASP A 217 -6.26 6.11 -7.25
CA ASP A 217 -6.35 4.65 -7.20
C ASP A 217 -5.19 4.03 -7.99
N ILE A 218 -4.30 3.35 -7.26
CA ILE A 218 -3.19 2.58 -7.81
C ILE A 218 -3.35 1.08 -7.57
N ALA A 219 -4.51 0.62 -7.11
CA ALA A 219 -4.76 -0.78 -6.77
C ALA A 219 -4.47 -1.71 -7.95
N ALA A 220 -4.71 -1.24 -9.18
CA ALA A 220 -4.40 -1.97 -10.40
C ALA A 220 -2.90 -2.33 -10.55
N TYR A 221 -1.99 -1.58 -9.94
CA TYR A 221 -0.55 -1.84 -9.94
C TYR A 221 -0.10 -2.69 -8.73
N LEU A 222 -0.83 -2.61 -7.61
CA LEU A 222 -0.47 -3.25 -6.35
C LEU A 222 -1.08 -4.65 -6.18
N VAL A 223 -2.32 -4.82 -6.59
CA VAL A 223 -3.11 -6.03 -6.39
C VAL A 223 -3.32 -6.74 -7.73
N PRO A 224 -3.12 -8.07 -7.81
CA PRO A 224 -3.47 -8.83 -9.00
C PRO A 224 -4.96 -8.70 -9.31
N GLY A 225 -5.31 -8.38 -10.55
CA GLY A 225 -6.70 -8.39 -10.99
C GLY A 225 -7.30 -9.80 -11.05
N PRO A 226 -8.58 -9.94 -11.45
CA PRO A 226 -9.28 -11.23 -11.56
C PRO A 226 -8.58 -12.25 -12.48
N SER A 227 -7.76 -11.77 -13.41
CA SER A 227 -6.93 -12.59 -14.32
C SER A 227 -5.59 -13.02 -13.71
N GLY A 228 -5.31 -12.66 -12.45
CA GLY A 228 -4.03 -12.88 -11.78
C GLY A 228 -2.91 -11.91 -12.21
N HIS A 229 -3.20 -10.96 -13.11
CA HIS A 229 -2.23 -9.99 -13.60
C HIS A 229 -2.34 -8.64 -12.90
N ARG A 230 -1.20 -8.05 -12.55
CA ARG A 230 -1.09 -6.64 -12.20
C ARG A 230 -0.93 -5.83 -13.48
N LYS A 231 -1.40 -4.58 -13.47
CA LYS A 231 -1.03 -3.62 -14.52
C LYS A 231 0.48 -3.42 -14.48
N ASP A 232 1.11 -3.39 -15.66
CA ASP A 232 2.54 -3.12 -15.75
C ASP A 232 2.86 -1.78 -15.07
N LEU A 233 3.93 -1.77 -14.27
CA LEU A 233 4.41 -0.53 -13.67
C LEU A 233 4.84 0.43 -14.80
N PRO A 234 4.58 1.74 -14.66
CA PRO A 234 5.09 2.69 -15.64
C PRO A 234 6.61 2.61 -15.72
N THR A 235 7.16 2.86 -16.91
CA THR A 235 8.60 2.95 -17.08
C THR A 235 9.18 4.08 -16.24
N ALA A 236 10.46 3.99 -15.90
CA ALA A 236 11.14 5.04 -15.16
C ALA A 236 11.01 6.43 -15.85
N SER A 237 11.05 6.46 -17.19
CA SER A 237 10.76 7.67 -17.99
C SER A 237 9.32 8.17 -17.88
N GLN A 238 8.33 7.28 -17.78
CA GLN A 238 6.93 7.66 -17.56
C GLN A 238 6.74 8.24 -16.16
N LEU A 239 7.37 7.65 -15.13
CA LEU A 239 7.35 8.17 -13.76
C LEU A 239 7.98 9.57 -13.66
N VAL A 240 9.10 9.80 -14.37
CA VAL A 240 9.70 11.14 -14.50
C VAL A 240 8.82 12.10 -15.31
N GLY A 241 8.04 11.59 -16.27
CA GLY A 241 7.05 12.40 -16.98
C GLY A 241 5.99 13.01 -16.06
N GLU A 242 5.54 12.25 -15.05
CA GLU A 242 4.60 12.73 -14.02
C GLU A 242 5.23 13.88 -13.20
N LEU A 243 6.50 13.73 -12.82
CA LEU A 243 7.29 14.74 -12.11
C LEU A 243 7.45 16.03 -12.93
N ASP A 244 7.83 15.89 -14.20
CA ASP A 244 8.08 17.03 -15.08
C ASP A 244 6.80 17.82 -15.38
N GLY A 245 5.61 17.19 -15.25
CA GLY A 245 4.33 17.88 -15.30
C GLY A 245 4.22 19.00 -14.26
N GLN A 246 4.52 18.71 -13.00
CA GLN A 246 4.46 19.70 -11.91
C GLN A 246 5.52 20.80 -12.11
N ARG A 247 6.75 20.40 -12.48
CA ARG A 247 7.86 21.33 -12.75
C ARG A 247 7.55 22.30 -13.88
N ARG A 248 7.01 21.81 -14.99
CA ARG A 248 6.64 22.62 -16.16
C ARG A 248 5.56 23.63 -15.82
N SER A 249 4.61 23.31 -14.95
CA SER A 249 3.64 24.30 -14.48
C SER A 249 4.31 25.41 -13.67
N LEU A 250 5.23 25.06 -12.77
CA LEU A 250 5.91 26.03 -11.89
C LEU A 250 6.86 26.97 -12.65
N VAL A 251 7.60 26.48 -13.65
CA VAL A 251 8.57 27.31 -14.40
C VAL A 251 7.90 28.42 -15.23
N GLN A 252 6.62 28.27 -15.56
CA GLN A 252 5.84 29.28 -16.26
C GLN A 252 5.41 30.44 -15.35
N ILE A 253 5.52 30.28 -14.02
CA ILE A 253 5.09 31.26 -13.04
C ILE A 253 6.29 32.11 -12.63
N GLU A 254 6.20 33.42 -12.86
CA GLU A 254 7.32 34.37 -12.67
C GLU A 254 7.96 34.25 -11.28
N ARG A 255 7.15 34.18 -10.22
CA ARG A 255 7.64 34.11 -8.83
C ARG A 255 8.46 32.84 -8.53
N TRP A 256 8.19 31.76 -9.25
CA TRP A 256 8.81 30.44 -9.04
C TRP A 256 9.91 30.11 -10.05
N ARG A 257 9.90 30.73 -11.24
CA ARG A 257 10.81 30.41 -12.36
C ARG A 257 12.27 30.30 -11.91
N ALA A 258 12.78 31.33 -11.24
CA ALA A 258 14.18 31.38 -10.84
C ALA A 258 14.55 30.33 -9.76
N LEU A 259 13.59 29.91 -8.92
CA LEU A 259 13.81 28.82 -7.96
C LEU A 259 13.90 27.48 -8.68
N VAL A 260 12.99 27.22 -9.62
CA VAL A 260 13.00 26.00 -10.45
C VAL A 260 14.28 25.91 -11.28
N GLU A 261 14.71 27.01 -11.91
CA GLU A 261 15.93 27.05 -12.72
C GLU A 261 17.19 26.75 -11.91
N ARG A 262 17.30 27.26 -10.68
CA ARG A 262 18.46 26.99 -9.81
C ARG A 262 18.55 25.54 -9.36
N ARG A 263 17.41 24.87 -9.18
CA ARG A 263 17.38 23.45 -8.81
C ARG A 263 17.65 22.52 -9.98
N ALA A 264 17.51 23.00 -11.22
CA ALA A 264 17.42 22.15 -12.42
C ALA A 264 18.57 21.17 -12.61
N ASP A 265 19.79 21.49 -12.19
CA ASP A 265 20.94 20.59 -12.30
C ASP A 265 20.92 19.51 -11.21
N HIS A 266 20.73 19.89 -9.94
CA HIS A 266 20.58 18.93 -8.84
C HIS A 266 19.39 17.98 -9.08
N ASP A 267 18.27 18.56 -9.52
CA ASP A 267 17.05 17.85 -9.85
C ASP A 267 17.30 16.83 -10.98
N ARG A 268 18.07 17.22 -12.02
CA ARG A 268 18.47 16.32 -13.12
C ARG A 268 19.35 15.19 -12.63
N ASP A 269 20.37 15.49 -11.83
CA ASP A 269 21.30 14.48 -11.28
C ASP A 269 20.56 13.46 -10.41
N LEU A 270 19.62 13.91 -9.58
CA LEU A 270 18.79 13.02 -8.77
C LEU A 270 17.90 12.14 -9.65
N VAL A 271 17.26 12.72 -10.66
CA VAL A 271 16.44 11.98 -11.62
C VAL A 271 17.29 10.92 -12.34
N GLU A 272 18.48 11.26 -12.83
CA GLU A 272 19.36 10.29 -13.50
C GLU A 272 19.80 9.16 -12.56
N THR A 273 20.16 9.51 -11.32
CA THR A 273 20.53 8.55 -10.27
C THR A 273 19.37 7.61 -9.93
N ALA A 274 18.17 8.16 -9.76
CA ALA A 274 16.98 7.39 -9.46
C ALA A 274 16.53 6.55 -10.66
N LEU A 275 16.58 7.06 -11.89
CA LEU A 275 16.30 6.30 -13.12
C LEU A 275 17.24 5.09 -13.26
N ALA A 276 18.51 5.23 -12.88
CA ALA A 276 19.46 4.12 -12.87
C ALA A 276 19.17 3.10 -11.75
N ALA A 277 18.52 3.52 -10.66
CA ALA A 277 18.12 2.67 -9.55
C ALA A 277 16.74 2.02 -9.74
N LEU A 278 15.84 2.64 -10.50
CA LEU A 278 14.48 2.17 -10.73
C LEU A 278 14.45 0.90 -11.61
N PRO A 279 13.44 0.04 -11.42
CA PRO A 279 13.11 -1.06 -12.33
C PRO A 279 13.20 -0.68 -13.82
N ALA A 280 14.13 -1.27 -14.56
CA ALA A 280 14.17 -1.26 -16.01
C ALA A 280 13.66 -2.61 -16.54
N PRO A 281 12.68 -2.63 -17.46
CA PRO A 281 12.18 -3.88 -18.03
C PRO A 281 13.30 -4.66 -18.74
N ARG A 282 13.08 -5.97 -18.84
CA ARG A 282 13.91 -6.92 -19.60
C ARG A 282 14.22 -6.39 -21.01
N THR A 283 15.38 -6.77 -21.54
CA THR A 283 15.73 -6.51 -22.94
C THR A 283 14.89 -7.44 -23.82
N THR A 284 13.85 -6.91 -24.46
CA THR A 284 12.90 -7.67 -25.29
C THR A 284 13.54 -8.35 -26.50
N HIS A 285 14.73 -7.91 -26.91
CA HIS A 285 15.52 -8.53 -27.99
C HIS A 285 16.13 -9.88 -27.60
N TRP A 286 16.23 -10.20 -26.31
CA TRP A 286 16.63 -11.53 -25.88
C TRP A 286 15.41 -12.44 -25.92
N ALA A 287 15.03 -12.88 -27.12
CA ALA A 287 14.12 -13.99 -27.28
C ALA A 287 14.87 -15.25 -26.85
N VAL A 288 14.72 -15.68 -25.60
CA VAL A 288 15.12 -17.06 -25.31
C VAL A 288 14.16 -17.91 -26.15
N PRO A 289 14.64 -18.73 -27.12
CA PRO A 289 13.77 -19.67 -27.84
C PRO A 289 13.11 -20.71 -26.90
N MET A 290 13.45 -20.62 -25.60
CA MET A 290 12.97 -21.39 -24.48
C MET A 290 12.23 -20.54 -23.43
N VAL A 291 11.77 -19.30 -23.72
CA VAL A 291 10.79 -18.67 -22.82
C VAL A 291 9.50 -19.48 -22.96
N PRO A 292 9.08 -20.20 -21.93
CA PRO A 292 8.08 -21.22 -22.12
C PRO A 292 6.65 -20.68 -22.16
N THR A 293 5.83 -21.23 -23.04
CA THR A 293 4.38 -21.03 -23.07
C THR A 293 3.69 -22.10 -22.20
N GLY A 294 3.61 -21.82 -20.89
CA GLY A 294 3.09 -22.73 -19.87
C GLY A 294 1.69 -22.41 -19.34
N SER A 295 1.14 -23.26 -18.45
CA SER A 295 -0.18 -23.10 -17.83
C SER A 295 -0.26 -22.05 -16.72
N GLY A 296 0.90 -21.60 -16.22
CA GLY A 296 1.02 -20.34 -15.46
C GLY A 296 1.56 -19.28 -16.40
N ARG A 297 0.97 -18.07 -16.41
CA ARG A 297 1.49 -16.98 -17.24
C ARG A 297 2.72 -16.38 -16.54
N PRO A 298 3.95 -16.59 -17.04
CA PRO A 298 5.12 -15.94 -16.49
C PRO A 298 4.93 -14.42 -16.58
N ASP A 299 5.54 -13.69 -15.65
CA ASP A 299 5.73 -12.26 -15.83
C ASP A 299 6.68 -12.08 -17.02
N PRO A 300 6.21 -11.55 -18.16
CA PRO A 300 6.99 -11.54 -19.40
C PRO A 300 8.27 -10.68 -19.27
N LEU A 301 8.36 -9.87 -18.21
CA LEU A 301 9.44 -8.93 -17.97
C LEU A 301 10.44 -9.42 -16.91
N ALA A 302 10.20 -10.54 -16.22
CA ALA A 302 11.13 -11.05 -15.21
C ALA A 302 12.47 -11.49 -15.85
N PRO A 303 13.63 -11.14 -15.26
CA PRO A 303 14.92 -11.67 -15.69
C PRO A 303 14.94 -13.18 -15.69
N VAL A 304 15.50 -13.78 -16.73
CA VAL A 304 15.56 -15.23 -16.88
C VAL A 304 16.94 -15.77 -16.55
N VAL A 305 16.96 -16.84 -15.77
CA VAL A 305 18.12 -17.66 -15.47
C VAL A 305 17.84 -19.06 -15.98
N LEU A 306 18.68 -19.56 -16.89
CA LEU A 306 18.60 -20.91 -17.41
C LEU A 306 19.70 -21.74 -16.75
N ALA A 307 19.31 -22.69 -15.91
CA ALA A 307 20.24 -23.64 -15.31
C ALA A 307 20.42 -24.85 -16.25
N GLY A 308 21.53 -24.88 -16.97
CA GLY A 308 21.92 -25.99 -17.85
C GLY A 308 22.82 -27.01 -17.14
N PRO A 309 23.15 -28.15 -17.76
CA PRO A 309 23.89 -29.23 -17.09
C PRO A 309 25.29 -28.81 -16.58
N GLN A 310 25.95 -27.86 -17.25
CA GLN A 310 27.34 -27.47 -16.96
C GLN A 310 27.50 -26.00 -16.57
N HIS A 311 26.57 -25.14 -16.98
CA HIS A 311 26.65 -23.70 -16.76
C HIS A 311 25.26 -23.10 -16.58
N VAL A 312 25.25 -21.91 -15.99
CA VAL A 312 24.09 -21.05 -15.86
C VAL A 312 24.16 -19.98 -16.94
N ILE A 313 23.07 -19.79 -17.67
CA ILE A 313 22.90 -18.68 -18.60
C ILE A 313 22.03 -17.64 -17.90
N ILE A 314 22.54 -16.43 -17.76
CA ILE A 314 21.82 -15.32 -17.13
C ILE A 314 21.47 -14.32 -18.23
N GLU A 315 20.28 -13.73 -18.15
CA GLU A 315 19.92 -12.58 -19.01
C GLU A 315 21.08 -11.57 -19.07
N PRO A 316 21.66 -11.31 -20.25
CA PRO A 316 22.75 -10.37 -20.35
C PRO A 316 22.25 -8.91 -20.39
N ARG A 317 23.10 -7.96 -19.94
CA ARG A 317 22.90 -6.52 -20.15
C ARG A 317 23.07 -6.11 -21.63
N THR A 318 23.77 -6.93 -22.40
CA THR A 318 24.10 -6.75 -23.82
C THR A 318 23.47 -7.87 -24.65
N PRO A 319 23.37 -7.78 -25.98
CA PRO A 319 22.78 -8.86 -26.80
C PRO A 319 23.57 -10.19 -26.78
N THR A 320 24.74 -10.23 -26.14
CA THR A 320 25.61 -11.41 -26.03
C THR A 320 25.30 -12.22 -24.78
N GLU A 321 24.99 -13.50 -24.97
CA GLU A 321 24.79 -14.47 -23.89
C GLU A 321 25.99 -14.52 -22.94
N ARG A 322 25.74 -14.52 -21.63
CA ARG A 322 26.77 -14.72 -20.61
C ARG A 322 26.55 -16.06 -19.91
N GLN A 323 27.52 -16.96 -20.09
CA GLN A 323 27.59 -18.25 -19.41
C GLN A 323 28.47 -18.14 -18.17
N VAL A 324 28.00 -18.71 -17.07
CA VAL A 324 28.66 -18.64 -15.75
C VAL A 324 28.70 -20.05 -15.16
N SER A 325 29.83 -20.40 -14.55
CA SER A 325 29.96 -21.67 -13.82
C SER A 325 29.17 -21.63 -12.51
N TYR A 326 28.59 -22.76 -12.08
CA TYR A 326 27.92 -22.90 -10.79
C TYR A 326 28.82 -22.60 -9.59
N ALA A 327 30.13 -22.87 -9.71
CA ALA A 327 31.12 -22.63 -8.67
C ALA A 327 31.68 -21.20 -8.68
N SER A 328 31.23 -20.33 -9.58
CA SER A 328 31.73 -18.97 -9.70
C SER A 328 31.19 -18.08 -8.58
N GLU A 329 32.08 -17.37 -7.88
CA GLU A 329 31.69 -16.34 -6.90
C GLU A 329 30.89 -15.21 -7.56
N ASP A 330 31.10 -14.97 -8.86
CA ASP A 330 30.40 -13.95 -9.64
C ASP A 330 28.91 -14.26 -9.85
N LEU A 331 28.46 -15.52 -9.69
CA LEU A 331 27.08 -15.91 -9.98
C LEU A 331 26.08 -15.07 -9.16
N ALA A 332 26.30 -14.93 -7.85
CA ALA A 332 25.44 -14.13 -6.99
C ALA A 332 25.50 -12.63 -7.33
N GLU A 333 26.66 -12.11 -7.73
CA GLU A 333 26.81 -10.71 -8.14
C GLU A 333 26.07 -10.42 -9.46
N LEU A 334 26.13 -11.34 -10.41
CA LEU A 334 25.43 -11.21 -11.69
C LEU A 334 23.91 -11.29 -11.51
N LEU A 335 23.44 -12.21 -10.67
CA LEU A 335 22.02 -12.27 -10.29
C LEU A 335 21.59 -10.99 -9.57
N ARG A 336 22.41 -10.48 -8.64
CA ARG A 336 22.15 -9.21 -7.96
C ARG A 336 22.07 -8.04 -8.94
N ALA A 337 22.94 -7.99 -9.94
CA ALA A 337 22.90 -6.98 -10.98
C ALA A 337 21.61 -7.05 -11.83
N GLN A 338 21.11 -8.25 -12.13
CA GLN A 338 19.82 -8.44 -12.81
C GLN A 338 18.64 -8.06 -11.91
N MET A 339 18.65 -8.44 -10.63
CA MET A 339 17.60 -8.08 -9.67
C MET A 339 17.57 -6.57 -9.41
N THR A 340 18.74 -5.93 -9.37
CA THR A 340 18.87 -4.48 -9.23
C THR A 340 18.29 -3.77 -10.45
N ARG A 341 18.57 -4.28 -11.65
CA ARG A 341 18.00 -3.77 -12.90
C ARG A 341 16.49 -3.96 -12.94
N ASP A 342 16.00 -5.16 -12.64
CA ASP A 342 14.57 -5.46 -12.61
C ASP A 342 13.84 -4.66 -11.53
N GLY A 343 14.49 -4.39 -10.39
CA GLY A 343 14.01 -3.59 -9.26
C GLY A 343 12.71 -4.10 -8.61
N ARG A 344 12.13 -5.18 -9.12
CA ARG A 344 10.96 -5.87 -8.61
C ARG A 344 11.38 -7.07 -7.74
N GLY A 345 12.64 -7.48 -7.82
CA GLY A 345 13.24 -8.59 -7.08
C GLY A 345 12.72 -9.95 -7.54
N ARG A 346 12.17 -10.03 -8.75
CA ARG A 346 11.57 -11.24 -9.31
C ARG A 346 12.54 -11.91 -10.27
N LEU A 347 12.70 -13.22 -10.16
CA LEU A 347 13.54 -14.02 -11.06
C LEU A 347 12.76 -15.19 -11.64
N LEU A 348 12.87 -15.43 -12.95
CA LEU A 348 12.43 -16.66 -13.58
C LEU A 348 13.62 -17.63 -13.64
N LEU A 349 13.59 -18.70 -12.84
CA LEU A 349 14.57 -19.77 -12.89
C LEU A 349 14.01 -20.92 -13.75
N ALA A 350 14.52 -21.07 -14.96
CA ALA A 350 14.22 -22.22 -15.80
C ALA A 350 15.29 -23.30 -15.62
N ALA A 351 14.90 -24.48 -15.18
CA ALA A 351 15.79 -25.62 -14.99
C ALA A 351 15.25 -26.87 -15.69
N ALA A 352 16.17 -27.73 -16.15
CA ALA A 352 15.81 -29.05 -16.65
C ALA A 352 15.52 -30.03 -15.48
N PRO A 353 14.59 -30.99 -15.63
CA PRO A 353 14.24 -31.94 -14.57
C PRO A 353 15.42 -32.78 -14.05
N ASP A 354 16.43 -32.99 -14.91
CA ASP A 354 17.64 -33.78 -14.68
C ASP A 354 18.84 -32.94 -14.20
N LEU A 355 18.64 -31.65 -13.87
CA LEU A 355 19.69 -30.82 -13.32
C LEU A 355 20.26 -31.45 -12.03
N PRO A 356 21.59 -31.60 -11.91
CA PRO A 356 22.20 -32.11 -10.69
C PRO A 356 21.82 -31.29 -9.46
N THR A 357 21.54 -31.97 -8.36
CA THR A 357 21.08 -31.35 -7.09
C THR A 357 22.06 -30.29 -6.59
N GLU A 358 23.37 -30.52 -6.69
CA GLU A 358 24.41 -29.57 -6.33
C GLU A 358 24.35 -28.28 -7.16
N ASN A 359 24.00 -28.38 -8.43
CA ASN A 359 23.85 -27.25 -9.33
C ASN A 359 22.58 -26.44 -9.01
N LEU A 360 21.48 -27.13 -8.70
CA LEU A 360 20.26 -26.48 -8.22
C LEU A 360 20.51 -25.74 -6.91
N SER A 361 21.17 -26.39 -5.94
CA SER A 361 21.52 -25.79 -4.65
C SER A 361 22.39 -24.54 -4.82
N ALA A 362 23.37 -24.57 -5.73
CA ALA A 362 24.23 -23.42 -6.01
C ALA A 362 23.44 -22.23 -6.57
N VAL A 363 22.48 -22.46 -7.48
CA VAL A 363 21.64 -21.39 -8.04
C VAL A 363 20.67 -20.84 -7.00
N LEU A 364 20.07 -21.70 -6.18
CA LEU A 364 19.18 -21.29 -5.09
C LEU A 364 19.94 -20.44 -4.05
N ASP A 365 21.15 -20.86 -3.65
CA ASP A 365 22.02 -20.09 -2.75
C ASP A 365 22.44 -18.74 -3.36
N ALA A 366 22.81 -18.72 -4.64
CA ALA A 366 23.14 -17.49 -5.35
C ALA A 366 21.93 -16.55 -5.48
N THR A 367 20.72 -17.10 -5.68
CA THR A 367 19.46 -16.35 -5.73
C THR A 367 19.14 -15.71 -4.39
N ASP A 368 19.38 -16.43 -3.29
CA ASP A 368 19.24 -15.91 -1.94
C ASP A 368 20.25 -14.77 -1.67
N LYS A 369 21.54 -14.99 -1.96
CA LYS A 369 22.59 -13.97 -1.84
C LYS A 369 22.36 -12.73 -2.72
N ALA A 370 21.65 -12.88 -3.83
CA ALA A 370 21.24 -11.79 -4.71
C ALA A 370 20.07 -10.95 -4.15
N ALA A 371 19.52 -11.33 -3.00
CA ALA A 371 18.37 -10.69 -2.35
C ALA A 371 17.11 -10.65 -3.24
N ALA A 372 16.86 -11.72 -4.00
CA ALA A 372 15.58 -11.89 -4.69
C ALA A 372 14.43 -11.95 -3.67
N SER A 373 13.27 -11.43 -4.05
CA SER A 373 12.03 -11.41 -3.27
C SER A 373 11.00 -12.41 -3.81
N THR A 374 11.07 -12.76 -5.10
CA THR A 374 10.19 -13.74 -5.72
C THR A 374 10.96 -14.59 -6.73
N LEU A 375 10.81 -15.90 -6.63
CA LEU A 375 11.33 -16.87 -7.58
C LEU A 375 10.17 -17.53 -8.31
N ASP A 376 10.09 -17.32 -9.61
CA ASP A 376 9.26 -18.11 -10.50
C ASP A 376 10.07 -19.32 -10.94
N LEU A 377 9.82 -20.48 -10.32
CA LEU A 377 10.46 -21.73 -10.77
C LEU A 377 9.73 -22.23 -12.03
N ALA A 378 10.47 -22.36 -13.12
CA ALA A 378 10.02 -22.89 -14.40
C ALA A 378 10.76 -24.21 -14.69
N VAL A 379 10.02 -25.29 -14.97
CA VAL A 379 10.64 -26.57 -15.32
C VAL A 379 10.42 -26.93 -16.77
N LEU A 380 11.52 -27.09 -17.50
CA LEU A 380 11.56 -27.37 -18.94
C LEU A 380 11.27 -28.86 -19.20
N GLU A 381 10.04 -29.22 -19.55
CA GLU A 381 9.77 -30.60 -20.00
C GLU A 381 10.49 -30.89 -21.34
N PRO A 382 11.08 -32.09 -21.53
CA PRO A 382 11.68 -32.48 -22.80
C PRO A 382 10.62 -32.50 -23.91
N ALA A 383 10.97 -32.01 -25.11
CA ALA A 383 10.05 -31.93 -26.24
C ALA A 383 9.64 -33.34 -26.70
N GLY A 384 8.43 -33.78 -26.31
CA GLY A 384 7.93 -35.13 -26.59
C GLY A 384 7.45 -35.37 -28.03
N SER A 385 7.39 -34.36 -28.91
CA SER A 385 6.99 -34.54 -30.31
C SER A 385 7.49 -33.43 -31.24
N ALA A 386 7.46 -33.70 -32.55
CA ALA A 386 7.97 -32.84 -33.63
C ALA A 386 7.32 -31.44 -33.73
N ASP A 387 6.21 -31.20 -33.01
CA ASP A 387 5.56 -29.87 -32.90
C ASP A 387 6.00 -29.06 -31.66
N GLY A 388 7.05 -29.49 -30.95
CA GLY A 388 8.04 -28.60 -30.34
C GLY A 388 7.66 -27.71 -29.14
N ALA A 389 6.43 -27.75 -28.61
CA ALA A 389 6.08 -26.94 -27.45
C ALA A 389 6.61 -27.58 -26.14
N ARG A 390 7.67 -26.99 -25.55
CA ARG A 390 8.13 -27.34 -24.20
C ARG A 390 7.10 -26.85 -23.18
N ARG A 391 6.48 -27.77 -22.45
CA ARG A 391 5.56 -27.43 -21.37
C ARG A 391 6.37 -26.98 -20.16
N VAL A 392 5.92 -25.90 -19.52
CA VAL A 392 6.55 -25.38 -18.32
C VAL A 392 5.50 -25.01 -17.30
N THR A 393 5.74 -25.45 -16.08
CA THR A 393 4.96 -25.02 -14.93
C THR A 393 5.73 -23.91 -14.23
N VAL A 394 5.12 -22.73 -14.11
CA VAL A 394 5.67 -21.59 -13.38
C VAL A 394 5.11 -21.61 -11.96
N LEU A 395 5.99 -21.68 -10.98
CA LEU A 395 5.65 -21.76 -9.57
C LEU A 395 6.19 -20.51 -8.86
N PRO A 396 5.34 -19.50 -8.57
CA PRO A 396 5.76 -18.35 -7.80
C PRO A 396 6.02 -18.75 -6.34
N VAL A 397 7.25 -18.57 -5.89
CA VAL A 397 7.69 -18.79 -4.52
C VAL A 397 8.24 -17.46 -4.00
N GLN A 398 7.71 -16.98 -2.88
CA GLN A 398 8.22 -15.77 -2.23
C GLN A 398 9.45 -16.13 -1.41
N LEU A 399 10.50 -15.32 -1.49
CA LEU A 399 11.68 -15.52 -0.65
C LEU A 399 11.48 -14.71 0.62
N TYR A 400 11.59 -15.40 1.75
CA TYR A 400 11.42 -14.82 3.06
C TYR A 400 12.73 -14.91 3.85
N ARG A 401 13.21 -13.78 4.37
CA ARG A 401 14.32 -13.72 5.32
C ARG A 401 13.82 -13.16 6.66
N PRO A 402 14.29 -13.71 7.80
CA PRO A 402 13.89 -13.22 9.13
C PRO A 402 14.15 -11.72 9.35
N ASP A 403 15.17 -11.16 8.68
CA ASP A 403 15.56 -9.75 8.77
C ASP A 403 14.78 -8.82 7.81
N ASP A 404 13.85 -9.35 7.01
CA ASP A 404 13.02 -8.55 6.12
C ASP A 404 11.91 -7.79 6.92
N SER A 405 11.48 -6.62 6.41
CA SER A 405 10.65 -5.62 7.10
C SER A 405 9.23 -6.08 7.49
N LEU A 406 8.31 -5.17 7.88
CA LEU A 406 6.91 -5.46 8.22
C LEU A 406 6.16 -6.38 7.23
N ALA A 407 6.56 -6.42 5.95
CA ALA A 407 6.03 -7.34 4.94
C ALA A 407 6.31 -8.83 5.23
N ALA A 408 7.25 -9.11 6.14
CA ALA A 408 7.67 -10.41 6.62
C ALA A 408 6.67 -11.01 7.65
N ARG A 409 5.83 -10.17 8.28
CA ARG A 409 4.92 -10.56 9.38
C ARG A 409 3.98 -11.73 9.04
N PRO A 410 3.32 -11.78 7.86
CA PRO A 410 2.45 -12.90 7.50
C PRO A 410 3.18 -14.24 7.42
N PHE A 411 4.49 -14.24 7.13
CA PHE A 411 5.31 -15.43 7.03
C PHE A 411 5.84 -15.88 8.39
N THR A 412 6.20 -14.95 9.29
CA THR A 412 6.54 -15.28 10.69
C THR A 412 5.37 -15.90 11.45
N ALA A 413 4.15 -15.51 11.11
CA ALA A 413 2.93 -16.00 11.76
C ALA A 413 2.42 -17.30 11.14
N SER A 414 3.04 -17.78 10.06
CA SER A 414 2.51 -18.95 9.37
C SER A 414 2.64 -20.19 10.23
N ARG A 415 1.52 -20.90 10.38
CA ARG A 415 1.44 -22.10 11.21
C ARG A 415 1.77 -23.37 10.45
N LEU A 416 1.73 -23.31 9.13
CA LEU A 416 1.99 -24.43 8.26
C LEU A 416 3.38 -24.30 7.63
N HIS A 417 4.17 -25.36 7.80
CA HIS A 417 5.52 -25.43 7.26
C HIS A 417 5.74 -26.74 6.50
N VAL A 418 6.29 -26.67 5.31
CA VAL A 418 6.72 -27.84 4.54
C VAL A 418 8.23 -27.88 4.47
N HIS A 419 8.81 -29.05 4.72
CA HIS A 419 10.21 -29.35 4.41
C HIS A 419 10.24 -30.36 3.26
N LEU A 420 10.94 -30.01 2.18
CA LEU A 420 11.15 -30.91 1.06
C LEU A 420 12.59 -31.38 1.04
N ASP A 421 12.78 -32.69 0.99
CA ASP A 421 14.04 -33.36 0.75
C ASP A 421 13.81 -34.53 -0.22
N ARG A 422 14.86 -35.05 -0.87
CA ARG A 422 14.71 -36.06 -1.94
C ARG A 422 13.92 -37.29 -1.53
N ALA A 423 14.09 -37.73 -0.28
CA ALA A 423 13.46 -38.94 0.23
C ALA A 423 12.15 -38.67 0.99
N SER A 424 11.84 -37.41 1.28
CA SER A 424 10.73 -37.07 2.18
C SER A 424 10.20 -35.66 1.95
N ALA A 425 8.88 -35.55 1.85
CA ALA A 425 8.17 -34.31 2.10
C ALA A 425 7.52 -34.39 3.48
N SER A 426 7.76 -33.42 4.34
CA SER A 426 7.20 -33.36 5.70
C SER A 426 6.39 -32.08 5.86
N LEU A 427 5.28 -32.16 6.57
CA LEU A 427 4.41 -31.03 6.89
C LEU A 427 4.35 -30.87 8.41
N TRP A 428 4.51 -29.65 8.89
CA TRP A 428 4.28 -29.27 10.27
C TRP A 428 3.09 -28.32 10.36
N ALA A 429 2.33 -28.45 11.43
CA ALA A 429 1.28 -27.53 11.83
C ALA A 429 1.54 -27.10 13.28
N ASP A 430 1.66 -25.80 13.54
CA ASP A 430 2.03 -25.25 14.85
C ASP A 430 3.29 -25.90 15.44
N GLY A 431 4.31 -26.11 14.60
CA GLY A 431 5.59 -26.72 14.98
C GLY A 431 5.54 -28.23 15.24
N ARG A 432 4.45 -28.93 14.91
CA ARG A 432 4.29 -30.38 15.12
C ARG A 432 4.18 -31.12 13.81
N LEU A 433 4.82 -32.28 13.68
CA LEU A 433 4.79 -33.06 12.45
C LEU A 433 3.37 -33.65 12.21
N VAL A 434 2.88 -33.54 10.97
CA VAL A 434 1.57 -34.07 10.54
C VAL A 434 1.75 -35.49 9.97
N PRO A 435 1.23 -36.55 10.66
CA PRO A 435 1.55 -37.95 10.33
C PRO A 435 0.68 -38.58 9.24
N ALA A 436 -0.55 -38.10 9.01
CA ALA A 436 -1.51 -38.68 8.08
C ALA A 436 -2.24 -37.59 7.26
N PRO A 437 -2.79 -37.89 6.07
CA PRO A 437 -2.69 -39.12 5.26
C PRO A 437 -1.35 -39.24 4.48
N ALA A 438 -1.17 -40.32 3.70
CA ALA A 438 0.00 -40.50 2.85
C ALA A 438 0.06 -39.45 1.73
N GLY A 439 1.26 -38.93 1.45
CA GLY A 439 1.50 -37.90 0.45
C GLY A 439 1.36 -36.48 1.01
N LEU A 440 2.11 -35.54 0.44
CA LEU A 440 2.13 -34.15 0.90
C LEU A 440 0.80 -33.43 0.66
N VAL A 441 0.21 -33.61 -0.53
CA VAL A 441 -1.03 -32.92 -0.94
C VAL A 441 -2.18 -33.23 0.01
N ALA A 442 -2.36 -34.49 0.35
CA ALA A 442 -3.44 -34.93 1.21
C ALA A 442 -3.24 -34.46 2.67
N ARG A 443 -1.99 -34.37 3.16
CA ARG A 443 -1.67 -33.72 4.44
C ARG A 443 -1.96 -32.23 4.43
N VAL A 444 -1.62 -31.55 3.34
CA VAL A 444 -1.93 -30.13 3.18
C VAL A 444 -3.44 -29.89 3.14
N ASP A 445 -4.20 -30.71 2.43
CA ASP A 445 -5.66 -30.57 2.35
C ASP A 445 -6.32 -30.81 3.73
N LEU A 446 -5.82 -31.78 4.50
CA LEU A 446 -6.22 -32.00 5.88
C LEU A 446 -5.91 -30.76 6.75
N ALA A 447 -4.67 -30.26 6.69
CA ALA A 447 -4.25 -29.09 7.45
C ALA A 447 -5.07 -27.85 7.08
N ARG A 448 -5.30 -27.57 5.79
CA ARG A 448 -6.12 -26.43 5.36
C ARG A 448 -7.54 -26.48 5.90
N SER A 449 -8.11 -27.68 6.02
CA SER A 449 -9.43 -27.86 6.61
C SER A 449 -9.46 -27.51 8.10
N ALA A 450 -8.35 -27.77 8.82
CA ALA A 450 -8.19 -27.41 10.24
C ALA A 450 -7.74 -25.95 10.46
N TYR A 451 -7.10 -25.34 9.46
CA TYR A 451 -6.55 -23.98 9.49
C TYR A 451 -7.12 -23.14 8.32
N PRO A 452 -8.45 -22.87 8.28
CA PRO A 452 -9.12 -22.29 7.12
C PRO A 452 -8.67 -20.85 6.78
N HIS A 453 -8.16 -20.12 7.77
CA HIS A 453 -7.65 -18.75 7.60
C HIS A 453 -6.17 -18.68 7.27
N GLU A 454 -5.49 -19.82 7.24
CA GLU A 454 -4.09 -19.87 6.86
C GLU A 454 -3.96 -19.66 5.35
N ARG A 455 -3.48 -18.46 4.98
CA ARG A 455 -3.30 -18.05 3.58
C ARG A 455 -1.88 -18.27 3.06
N VAL A 456 -0.96 -18.59 3.95
CA VAL A 456 0.48 -18.68 3.67
C VAL A 456 0.95 -20.09 4.04
N LEU A 457 1.81 -20.67 3.20
CA LEU A 457 2.57 -21.88 3.51
C LEU A 457 4.05 -21.55 3.52
N THR A 458 4.76 -21.85 4.60
CA THR A 458 6.23 -21.73 4.60
C THR A 458 6.87 -23.01 4.07
N LEU A 459 8.02 -22.86 3.41
CA LEU A 459 8.76 -23.92 2.74
C LEU A 459 10.23 -23.85 3.14
N SER A 460 10.83 -24.98 3.52
CA SER A 460 12.27 -25.17 3.61
C SER A 460 12.70 -26.30 2.67
N LEU A 461 13.94 -26.23 2.20
CA LEU A 461 14.50 -27.16 1.22
C LEU A 461 15.74 -27.82 1.82
N GLY A 462 15.79 -29.16 1.77
CA GLY A 462 16.97 -29.94 2.11
C GLY A 462 18.02 -29.87 1.00
N ASN A 463 19.27 -30.18 1.36
CA ASN A 463 20.41 -30.12 0.42
C ASN A 463 20.34 -31.17 -0.70
N SER A 464 19.44 -32.16 -0.59
CA SER A 464 19.34 -33.25 -1.56
C SER A 464 18.19 -33.08 -2.58
N VAL A 465 17.37 -32.03 -2.45
CA VAL A 465 16.18 -31.82 -3.30
C VAL A 465 16.53 -31.53 -4.75
N GLY A 466 15.97 -32.28 -5.69
CA GLY A 466 16.12 -32.06 -7.14
C GLY A 466 15.00 -31.21 -7.74
N VAL A 467 15.18 -30.79 -9.00
CA VAL A 467 14.16 -30.03 -9.76
C VAL A 467 12.86 -30.83 -9.89
N SER A 468 12.97 -32.14 -10.14
CA SER A 468 11.81 -33.04 -10.25
C SER A 468 11.02 -33.13 -8.95
N ASP A 469 11.71 -33.22 -7.80
CA ASP A 469 11.07 -33.27 -6.47
C ASP A 469 10.30 -31.97 -6.16
N LEU A 470 10.90 -30.81 -6.50
CA LEU A 470 10.24 -29.51 -6.36
C LEU A 470 8.97 -29.44 -7.20
N VAL A 471 8.99 -29.92 -8.45
CA VAL A 471 7.80 -29.92 -9.31
C VAL A 471 6.73 -30.84 -8.76
N GLU A 472 7.08 -32.09 -8.45
CA GLU A 472 6.14 -33.09 -7.97
C GLU A 472 5.38 -32.59 -6.72
N HIS A 473 6.09 -31.91 -5.82
CA HIS A 473 5.53 -31.46 -4.56
C HIS A 473 4.91 -30.06 -4.61
N LEU A 474 5.46 -29.12 -5.37
CA LEU A 474 4.98 -27.73 -5.39
C LEU A 474 3.89 -27.48 -6.44
N VAL A 475 3.89 -28.19 -7.57
CA VAL A 475 2.84 -28.01 -8.60
C VAL A 475 1.44 -28.23 -8.04
N PRO A 476 1.16 -29.29 -7.26
CA PRO A 476 -0.15 -29.44 -6.65
C PRO A 476 -0.47 -28.34 -5.63
N LEU A 477 0.52 -27.75 -4.97
CA LEU A 477 0.29 -26.76 -3.91
C LEU A 477 0.04 -25.35 -4.46
N ILE A 478 0.77 -24.99 -5.50
CA ILE A 478 0.79 -23.64 -6.09
C ILE A 478 -0.05 -23.58 -7.38
N GLY A 479 -0.03 -24.64 -8.18
CA GLY A 479 -0.62 -24.68 -9.52
C GLY A 479 -2.13 -24.93 -9.55
N GLY A 480 -2.74 -24.63 -10.72
CA GLY A 480 -4.17 -24.82 -11.00
C GLY A 480 -4.95 -23.51 -11.06
N THR A 481 -6.21 -23.59 -11.51
CA THR A 481 -7.13 -22.43 -11.57
C THR A 481 -7.62 -21.98 -10.18
N SER A 482 -7.27 -22.72 -9.12
CA SER A 482 -7.64 -22.43 -7.74
C SER A 482 -6.46 -22.77 -6.81
N PRO A 483 -5.52 -21.83 -6.60
CA PRO A 483 -4.37 -22.06 -5.74
C PRO A 483 -4.82 -22.33 -4.30
N ARG A 484 -4.12 -23.25 -3.61
CA ARG A 484 -4.46 -23.64 -2.23
C ARG A 484 -4.09 -22.55 -1.22
N PHE A 485 -3.03 -21.81 -1.48
CA PHE A 485 -2.55 -20.71 -0.64
C PHE A 485 -2.43 -19.43 -1.46
N SER A 486 -2.60 -18.29 -0.79
CA SER A 486 -2.37 -16.98 -1.41
C SER A 486 -0.88 -16.73 -1.66
N ALA A 487 -0.01 -17.35 -0.85
CA ALA A 487 1.44 -17.31 -1.04
C ALA A 487 2.11 -18.58 -0.48
N ILE A 488 3.20 -19.00 -1.12
CA ILE A 488 4.16 -19.93 -0.54
C ILE A 488 5.48 -19.18 -0.34
N ALA A 489 6.02 -19.24 0.87
CA ALA A 489 7.25 -18.55 1.24
C ALA A 489 8.36 -19.54 1.52
N TRP A 490 9.39 -19.52 0.68
CA TRP A 490 10.61 -20.25 0.92
C TRP A 490 11.50 -19.48 1.90
N ILE A 491 11.93 -20.19 2.95
CA ILE A 491 12.88 -19.73 3.95
C ILE A 491 14.25 -20.36 3.60
N PRO A 492 15.19 -19.60 3.02
CA PRO A 492 16.49 -20.12 2.62
C PRO A 492 17.25 -20.69 3.82
N GLN A 493 17.85 -21.86 3.63
CA GLN A 493 18.69 -22.56 4.63
C GLN A 493 18.01 -22.85 5.98
N ALA A 494 16.68 -22.71 6.09
CA ALA A 494 15.97 -23.05 7.31
C ALA A 494 16.03 -24.56 7.58
N PRO A 495 16.43 -24.99 8.79
CA PRO A 495 16.29 -26.39 9.17
C PRO A 495 14.81 -26.76 9.31
N PRO A 496 14.46 -28.06 9.24
CA PRO A 496 13.12 -28.51 9.58
C PRO A 496 12.76 -28.09 11.03
N PRO A 497 11.50 -27.72 11.30
CA PRO A 497 11.07 -27.40 12.66
C PRO A 497 11.33 -28.57 13.62
N PRO A 498 11.80 -28.31 14.85
CA PRO A 498 11.97 -29.36 15.85
C PRO A 498 10.62 -29.99 16.19
N ASP A 499 10.56 -31.31 16.25
CA ASP A 499 9.30 -32.01 16.55
C ASP A 499 8.91 -31.76 18.01
N ALA A 500 7.75 -31.13 18.22
CA ALA A 500 7.23 -30.93 19.57
C ALA A 500 6.67 -32.24 20.14
N SER A 501 6.69 -32.39 21.47
CA SER A 501 6.34 -33.65 22.16
C SER A 501 4.87 -34.10 22.05
N GLN A 502 4.01 -33.32 21.41
CA GLN A 502 2.58 -33.63 21.21
C GLN A 502 2.30 -33.84 19.72
N SER A 503 1.48 -34.85 19.39
CA SER A 503 1.08 -35.13 18.01
C SER A 503 0.28 -33.98 17.40
N ALA A 504 0.59 -33.60 16.15
CA ALA A 504 -0.23 -32.64 15.39
C ALA A 504 -1.64 -33.19 15.11
N GLU A 505 -1.79 -34.51 15.09
CA GLU A 505 -3.05 -35.21 14.80
C GLU A 505 -4.14 -34.81 15.79
N ASP A 506 -3.84 -34.83 17.10
CA ASP A 506 -4.80 -34.46 18.15
C ASP A 506 -5.31 -33.01 17.99
N ILE A 507 -4.47 -32.09 17.52
CA ILE A 507 -4.84 -30.68 17.33
C ILE A 507 -5.70 -30.52 16.09
N ILE A 508 -5.28 -31.13 14.99
CA ILE A 508 -6.04 -31.13 13.72
C ILE A 508 -7.43 -31.71 13.96
N GLU A 509 -7.53 -32.86 14.63
CA GLU A 509 -8.82 -33.48 14.98
C GLU A 509 -9.67 -32.57 15.87
N ARG A 510 -9.10 -31.97 16.91
CA ARG A 510 -9.83 -31.01 17.77
C ARG A 510 -10.34 -29.80 16.98
N ARG A 511 -9.53 -29.22 16.10
CA ARG A 511 -9.91 -28.08 15.25
C ARG A 511 -11.05 -28.44 14.29
N LEU A 512 -10.94 -29.59 13.60
CA LEU A 512 -11.98 -30.08 12.70
C LEU A 512 -13.29 -30.41 13.42
N ALA A 513 -13.21 -31.05 14.59
CA ALA A 513 -14.37 -31.32 15.44
C ALA A 513 -15.04 -30.02 15.92
N THR A 514 -14.24 -29.00 16.21
CA THR A 514 -14.73 -27.67 16.64
C THR A 514 -15.47 -26.96 15.51
N LEU A 515 -14.90 -26.94 14.30
CA LEU A 515 -15.54 -26.40 13.09
C LEU A 515 -16.85 -27.11 12.76
N SER A 516 -16.87 -28.44 12.87
CA SER A 516 -18.05 -29.26 12.60
C SER A 516 -19.14 -29.09 13.66
N ALA A 517 -18.75 -28.76 14.89
CA ALA A 517 -19.69 -28.53 15.99
C ALA A 517 -20.30 -27.13 15.98
N ALA A 518 -19.63 -26.16 15.34
CA ALA A 518 -20.18 -24.83 15.13
C ALA A 518 -21.32 -24.88 14.12
N GLY A 519 -22.50 -24.38 14.51
CA GLY A 519 -23.67 -24.27 13.63
C GLY A 519 -23.53 -23.11 12.64
N SER A 520 -24.47 -23.01 11.69
CA SER A 520 -24.49 -21.87 10.76
C SER A 520 -24.58 -20.54 11.53
N PRO A 521 -23.77 -19.53 11.16
CA PRO A 521 -23.72 -18.28 11.89
C PRO A 521 -25.06 -17.56 11.84
N ARG A 522 -25.57 -17.14 12.99
CA ARG A 522 -26.77 -16.30 13.09
C ARG A 522 -26.36 -14.88 13.50
N LEU A 523 -26.76 -13.90 12.70
CA LEU A 523 -26.52 -12.48 12.94
C LEU A 523 -27.69 -11.87 13.72
N ASP A 524 -27.39 -11.31 14.90
CA ASP A 524 -28.28 -10.45 15.68
C ASP A 524 -27.76 -9.01 15.57
N GLN A 525 -28.49 -8.19 14.82
CA GLN A 525 -28.12 -6.82 14.45
C GLN A 525 -29.28 -5.87 14.77
N PRO A 526 -29.02 -4.62 15.16
CA PRO A 526 -30.05 -3.69 15.64
C PRO A 526 -31.06 -3.29 14.55
N TYR A 527 -30.66 -3.33 13.28
CA TYR A 527 -31.51 -3.02 12.13
C TYR A 527 -30.96 -3.70 10.86
N PRO A 528 -31.79 -3.94 9.83
CA PRO A 528 -31.32 -4.40 8.52
C PRO A 528 -30.41 -3.36 7.84
N LEU A 529 -29.31 -3.82 7.25
CA LEU A 529 -28.48 -2.98 6.38
C LEU A 529 -29.06 -2.96 4.95
N ARG A 530 -28.57 -2.03 4.12
CA ARG A 530 -28.87 -2.05 2.68
C ARG A 530 -28.33 -3.32 2.04
N GLU A 531 -28.95 -3.76 0.95
CA GLU A 531 -28.71 -5.06 0.32
C GLU A 531 -27.23 -5.43 0.14
N GLN A 532 -26.41 -4.51 -0.38
CA GLN A 532 -24.98 -4.76 -0.60
C GLN A 532 -24.19 -4.90 0.72
N ASP A 533 -24.44 -4.03 1.69
CA ASP A 533 -23.79 -4.07 3.00
C ASP A 533 -24.30 -5.27 3.83
N GLN A 534 -25.57 -5.67 3.66
CA GLN A 534 -26.15 -6.86 4.29
C GLN A 534 -25.53 -8.15 3.74
N ALA A 535 -25.33 -8.24 2.42
CA ALA A 535 -24.63 -9.36 1.80
C ALA A 535 -23.18 -9.44 2.29
N THR A 536 -22.51 -8.30 2.41
CA THR A 536 -21.15 -8.18 2.95
C THR A 536 -21.06 -8.66 4.41
N LEU A 537 -22.01 -8.24 5.26
CA LEU A 537 -22.08 -8.66 6.67
C LEU A 537 -22.41 -10.16 6.80
N THR A 538 -23.26 -10.71 5.93
CA THR A 538 -23.58 -12.15 5.90
C THR A 538 -22.35 -12.98 5.54
N ALA A 539 -21.63 -12.60 4.48
CA ALA A 539 -20.38 -13.24 4.09
C ALA A 539 -19.30 -13.13 5.20
N PHE A 540 -19.24 -12.00 5.90
CA PHE A 540 -18.38 -11.84 7.07
C PHE A 540 -18.75 -12.84 8.19
N GLY A 541 -20.03 -13.02 8.50
CA GLY A 541 -20.51 -14.01 9.47
C GLY A 541 -20.07 -15.44 9.14
N GLU A 542 -20.14 -15.82 7.85
CA GLU A 542 -19.64 -17.11 7.35
C GLU A 542 -18.12 -17.27 7.52
N GLN A 543 -17.34 -16.21 7.33
CA GLN A 543 -15.90 -16.23 7.57
C GLN A 543 -15.56 -16.29 9.07
N VAL A 544 -16.35 -15.63 9.93
CA VAL A 544 -16.21 -15.71 11.39
C VAL A 544 -16.46 -17.12 11.92
N HIS A 545 -17.38 -17.89 11.30
CA HIS A 545 -17.59 -19.30 11.64
C HIS A 545 -16.29 -20.12 11.54
N GLN A 546 -15.49 -19.88 10.51
CA GLN A 546 -14.20 -20.55 10.33
C GLN A 546 -13.18 -20.21 11.43
N CYS A 547 -13.31 -19.06 12.12
CA CYS A 547 -12.47 -18.72 13.28
C CYS A 547 -12.78 -19.56 14.53
N SER A 548 -13.90 -20.31 14.55
CA SER A 548 -14.23 -21.18 15.68
C SER A 548 -13.19 -22.28 15.91
N ALA A 549 -12.43 -22.67 14.89
CA ALA A 549 -11.30 -23.60 15.00
C ALA A 549 -10.29 -23.20 16.10
N GLU A 550 -10.07 -21.90 16.30
CA GLU A 550 -9.13 -21.37 17.31
C GLU A 550 -9.56 -21.66 18.76
N LEU A 551 -10.81 -22.08 18.96
CA LEU A 551 -11.28 -22.49 20.29
C LEU A 551 -10.78 -23.87 20.70
N GLU A 552 -10.49 -24.75 19.73
CA GLU A 552 -10.07 -26.15 19.92
C GLU A 552 -10.97 -26.98 20.87
N ASP A 553 -12.20 -26.51 21.13
CA ASP A 553 -13.21 -27.12 21.97
C ASP A 553 -14.60 -26.97 21.32
N ALA A 554 -15.13 -28.10 20.85
CA ALA A 554 -16.45 -28.20 20.23
C ALA A 554 -17.60 -27.68 21.11
N ARG A 555 -17.52 -27.84 22.45
CA ARG A 555 -18.54 -27.32 23.37
C ARG A 555 -18.47 -25.81 23.47
N ALA A 556 -17.27 -25.24 23.45
CA ALA A 556 -17.08 -23.80 23.47
C ALA A 556 -17.57 -23.16 22.16
N ALA A 557 -17.32 -23.78 21.01
CA ALA A 557 -17.80 -23.29 19.72
C ALA A 557 -19.33 -23.22 19.63
N ARG A 558 -20.04 -24.26 20.11
CA ARG A 558 -21.52 -24.27 20.17
C ARG A 558 -22.11 -23.14 21.00
N ARG A 559 -21.35 -22.61 21.95
CA ARG A 559 -21.77 -21.54 22.87
C ARG A 559 -21.00 -20.24 22.63
N CYS A 560 -20.39 -20.10 21.45
CA CYS A 560 -19.60 -18.93 21.11
C CYS A 560 -20.50 -17.81 20.58
N ILE A 561 -20.40 -16.65 21.21
CA ILE A 561 -20.97 -15.40 20.74
C ILE A 561 -19.81 -14.44 20.49
N VAL A 562 -19.75 -13.92 19.26
CA VAL A 562 -18.80 -12.89 18.87
C VAL A 562 -19.57 -11.57 18.72
N GLU A 563 -19.25 -10.59 19.54
CA GLU A 563 -19.81 -9.24 19.44
C GLU A 563 -18.79 -8.38 18.70
N VAL A 564 -19.17 -7.86 17.53
CA VAL A 564 -18.32 -6.99 16.70
C VAL A 564 -18.90 -5.60 16.65
N GLU A 565 -18.03 -4.60 16.60
CA GLU A 565 -18.41 -3.21 16.53
C GLU A 565 -17.81 -2.54 15.29
N PHE A 566 -18.66 -1.85 14.52
CA PHE A 566 -18.28 -1.10 13.35
C PHE A 566 -18.47 0.39 13.58
N ALA A 567 -17.55 1.21 13.07
CA ALA A 567 -17.70 2.67 12.98
C ALA A 567 -17.01 3.18 11.72
N ASN A 568 -17.56 4.22 11.08
CA ASN A 568 -17.09 4.74 9.79
C ASN A 568 -17.01 3.65 8.69
N GLY A 569 -17.89 2.66 8.77
CA GLY A 569 -17.95 1.53 7.85
C GLY A 569 -16.81 0.51 8.01
N VAL A 570 -16.00 0.58 9.07
CA VAL A 570 -14.86 -0.33 9.32
C VAL A 570 -14.98 -1.02 10.68
N LEU A 571 -14.41 -2.21 10.83
CA LEU A 571 -14.37 -2.94 12.10
C LEU A 571 -13.47 -2.20 13.10
N GLN A 572 -13.98 -1.96 14.31
CA GLN A 572 -13.28 -1.25 15.39
C GLN A 572 -12.94 -2.17 16.56
N ASP A 573 -13.87 -3.04 16.95
CA ASP A 573 -13.70 -3.90 18.12
C ASP A 573 -14.35 -5.28 17.93
N VAL A 574 -13.83 -6.26 18.66
CA VAL A 574 -14.27 -7.65 18.67
C VAL A 574 -14.21 -8.16 20.10
N GLU A 575 -15.35 -8.60 20.65
CA GLU A 575 -15.42 -9.30 21.93
C GLU A 575 -15.86 -10.76 21.71
N VAL A 576 -15.09 -11.72 22.24
CA VAL A 576 -15.41 -13.16 22.14
C VAL A 576 -15.87 -13.71 23.48
N ARG A 577 -17.10 -14.22 23.51
CA ARG A 577 -17.69 -14.93 24.64
C ARG A 577 -17.91 -16.40 24.28
N ALA A 578 -16.96 -17.25 24.69
CA ALA A 578 -17.04 -18.70 24.52
C ALA A 578 -16.75 -19.40 25.85
N ARG A 579 -17.66 -20.24 26.34
CA ARG A 579 -17.47 -21.05 27.56
C ARG A 579 -17.64 -22.53 27.22
N PRO A 580 -16.72 -23.43 27.63
CA PRO A 580 -15.70 -23.23 28.68
C PRO A 580 -14.31 -22.77 28.20
N ALA A 581 -14.17 -22.19 26.99
CA ALA A 581 -12.86 -21.82 26.44
C ALA A 581 -12.00 -20.93 27.38
N GLY A 582 -10.71 -21.27 27.47
CA GLY A 582 -9.71 -20.49 28.20
C GLY A 582 -9.45 -19.11 27.59
N ARG A 583 -8.71 -18.26 28.32
CA ARG A 583 -8.38 -16.89 27.85
C ARG A 583 -7.58 -16.89 26.54
N ALA A 584 -6.61 -17.78 26.39
CA ALA A 584 -5.77 -17.86 25.19
C ALA A 584 -6.59 -18.18 23.93
N ALA A 585 -7.45 -19.20 24.00
CA ALA A 585 -8.36 -19.58 22.91
C ALA A 585 -9.30 -18.44 22.49
N ARG A 586 -9.87 -17.71 23.46
CA ARG A 586 -10.72 -16.54 23.17
C ARG A 586 -9.95 -15.41 22.51
N LEU A 587 -8.71 -15.14 22.93
CA LEU A 587 -7.86 -14.12 22.30
C LEU A 587 -7.43 -14.53 20.89
N ALA A 588 -7.11 -15.81 20.66
CA ALA A 588 -6.79 -16.32 19.32
C ALA A 588 -7.99 -16.17 18.38
N MET A 589 -9.18 -16.52 18.84
CA MET A 589 -10.42 -16.30 18.07
C MET A 589 -10.68 -14.81 17.81
N GLN A 590 -10.49 -13.95 18.82
CA GLN A 590 -10.65 -12.50 18.68
C GLN A 590 -9.70 -11.94 17.62
N SER A 591 -8.42 -12.34 17.65
CA SER A 591 -7.43 -11.95 16.64
C SER A 591 -7.84 -12.42 15.25
N CYS A 592 -8.26 -13.68 15.11
CA CYS A 592 -8.75 -14.23 13.84
C CYS A 592 -9.92 -13.42 13.26
N VAL A 593 -10.92 -13.09 14.07
CA VAL A 593 -12.08 -12.30 13.64
C VAL A 593 -11.66 -10.88 13.23
N PHE A 594 -10.72 -10.28 13.97
CA PHE A 594 -10.19 -8.97 13.64
C PHE A 594 -9.47 -8.98 12.28
N ASP A 595 -8.62 -9.98 12.04
CA ASP A 595 -7.89 -10.14 10.77
C ASP A 595 -8.85 -10.35 9.58
N VAL A 596 -9.89 -11.17 9.76
CA VAL A 596 -10.96 -11.37 8.76
C VAL A 596 -11.69 -10.05 8.47
N GLY A 597 -11.97 -9.25 9.50
CA GLY A 597 -12.71 -8.00 9.36
C GLY A 597 -11.86 -6.78 8.97
N ALA A 598 -10.54 -6.87 9.01
CA ALA A 598 -9.63 -5.74 8.79
C ALA A 598 -9.83 -5.06 7.41
N THR A 599 -10.15 -5.87 6.40
CA THR A 599 -10.41 -5.40 5.02
C THR A 599 -11.89 -5.11 4.73
N LEU A 600 -12.79 -5.44 5.67
CA LEU A 600 -14.22 -5.23 5.52
C LEU A 600 -14.53 -3.73 5.51
N ARG A 601 -15.29 -3.27 4.50
CA ARG A 601 -15.73 -1.88 4.38
C ARG A 601 -17.20 -1.83 3.95
N PHE A 602 -18.04 -1.23 4.79
CA PHE A 602 -19.41 -0.88 4.42
C PHE A 602 -19.42 0.42 3.63
N ARG A 603 -20.11 0.41 2.49
CA ARG A 603 -20.10 1.56 1.57
C ARG A 603 -21.12 2.61 1.96
N ASP A 604 -22.30 2.15 2.35
CA ASP A 604 -23.46 3.01 2.56
C ASP A 604 -23.69 3.30 4.04
N HIS A 605 -23.20 2.44 4.94
CA HIS A 605 -23.41 2.57 6.38
C HIS A 605 -22.14 2.99 7.13
N ARG A 606 -22.09 4.25 7.58
CA ARG A 606 -20.94 4.82 8.31
C ARG A 606 -21.19 5.02 9.80
N ASP A 607 -22.45 4.99 10.24
CA ASP A 607 -22.79 5.15 11.66
C ASP A 607 -22.23 3.99 12.49
N ARG A 608 -22.01 4.25 13.78
CA ARG A 608 -21.53 3.23 14.72
C ARG A 608 -22.64 2.21 15.01
N PHE A 609 -22.33 0.92 14.90
CA PHE A 609 -23.27 -0.16 15.24
C PHE A 609 -22.56 -1.44 15.67
N SER A 610 -23.25 -2.28 16.43
CA SER A 610 -22.73 -3.57 16.90
C SER A 610 -23.56 -4.72 16.34
N VAL A 611 -22.91 -5.84 16.07
CA VAL A 611 -23.55 -7.08 15.61
C VAL A 611 -23.09 -8.22 16.49
N ARG A 612 -24.01 -9.08 16.91
CA ARG A 612 -23.69 -10.33 17.59
C ARG A 612 -23.81 -11.50 16.62
N ILE A 613 -22.75 -12.27 16.53
CA ILE A 613 -22.63 -13.44 15.66
C ILE A 613 -22.65 -14.66 16.57
N HIS A 614 -23.72 -15.45 16.48
CA HIS A 614 -23.84 -16.73 17.18
C HIS A 614 -23.31 -17.85 16.29
N LEU A 615 -22.37 -18.65 16.79
CA LEU A 615 -21.72 -19.72 16.02
C LEU A 615 -22.25 -21.13 16.35
N GLY A 616 -23.35 -21.22 17.08
CA GLY A 616 -24.00 -22.47 17.43
C GLY A 616 -25.44 -22.22 17.85
N ASP A 617 -26.12 -23.30 18.22
CA ASP A 617 -27.49 -23.22 18.71
C ASP A 617 -27.53 -22.30 19.94
N ALA A 618 -28.25 -21.19 19.81
CA ALA A 618 -28.50 -20.30 20.94
C ALA A 618 -29.13 -21.11 22.09
N PRO A 619 -28.70 -20.93 23.34
CA PRO A 619 -29.34 -21.58 24.48
C PRO A 619 -30.81 -21.20 24.61
#